data_AF-A0A820NSK6-F1
#
_entry.id   AF-A0A820NSK6-F1
#
_cell.length_a   1.000
_cell.length_b   1.000
_cell.length_c   1.000
_cell.angle_alpha   90.00
_cell.angle_beta   90.00
_cell.angle_gamma   90.00
#
_symmetry.space_group_name_H-M   'P 1'
#
loop_
_entity.id
_entity.type
_entity.pdbx_description
1 polymer ?
#
loop_
_entity_poly.entity_id
_entity_poly.type
_entity_poly.pdbx_seq_one_letter_code
_entity_poly.pdbx_strand_id
1 'polypeptide(L)'
;RILIGIPSLNIVLLYVLDNVSNPIGMYDDGMDFTGFGKSVAWLDGYGNKAVILDNRFTRSTGQWISSSIQLYDIGSDGFSNNTKPIHIYPNSQQQKFSIMSTVFIRLVCSISGDLVIFDNLGNQGIIFSAPKGNYPHIVLNSFVSVSVPCIRGTHRDYPGIELCTPCPYGTFSSDCQKCTSNISFCPYGSIEELPYSTFESIEQIQDYPDSPESTVFDDILMHNMFMLNWRSSHCALVSPMTWVLFWIGGLISIAIITLVISASTFSSAFYRQYPIETTTSESSFACDVTLRNSKFSTTLQAMPQYHNSNKQIQPMFDLLNAQQFYLKIDFIQTAFTCQDSLTIYRIIDYILHVLPITKCETSHNSSILSLTIALPAQEITIQIILPGVRTVGAIRIGLIGPSNSSQDGRYTLLELNFASTFIPLLVDQVLARSSLFSLQLTSIINKTASLSVDGLTTFSGIWSSSYDANTGETFNTENRYTFFKRTQTSVNVTITKTIFYISNIQEPIARQTEIIFRNFLFVILVLEAFGLLFLIVKLLISPMFRRLIDRWQKHTVAPEENTKTNNHLDIVNVSNIN
;
A
#
# COMPACT_ATOMS: atom_id res chain seq x y z
N ARG A 1 13.74 65.96 -21.31
CA ARG A 1 13.02 65.02 -20.42
C ARG A 1 12.57 65.80 -19.19
N ILE A 2 11.37 65.56 -18.66
CA ILE A 2 10.85 66.24 -17.47
C ILE A 2 10.58 65.18 -16.41
N LEU A 3 11.08 65.38 -15.19
CA LEU A 3 10.84 64.50 -14.05
C LEU A 3 9.80 65.14 -13.15
N ILE A 4 8.69 64.44 -12.90
CA ILE A 4 7.54 64.96 -12.15
C ILE A 4 7.24 64.00 -11.00
N GLY A 5 7.43 64.46 -9.77
CA GLY A 5 6.90 63.80 -8.59
C GLY A 5 5.45 64.25 -8.34
N ILE A 6 4.54 63.30 -8.11
CA ILE A 6 3.14 63.59 -7.76
C ILE A 6 2.91 63.13 -6.31
N PRO A 7 2.97 64.03 -5.31
CA PRO A 7 2.94 63.64 -3.90
C PRO A 7 1.63 62.94 -3.49
N SER A 8 0.49 63.35 -4.04
CA SER A 8 -0.82 62.77 -3.73
C SER A 8 -0.98 61.32 -4.19
N LEU A 9 -0.21 60.91 -5.21
CA LEU A 9 -0.22 59.55 -5.77
C LEU A 9 1.01 58.75 -5.35
N ASN A 10 1.98 59.36 -4.65
CA ASN A 10 3.27 58.76 -4.30
C ASN A 10 4.06 58.21 -5.51
N ILE A 11 3.84 58.77 -6.71
CA ILE A 11 4.47 58.31 -7.95
C ILE A 11 5.47 59.34 -8.50
N VAL A 12 6.44 58.86 -9.26
CA VAL A 12 7.32 59.68 -10.10
C VAL A 12 7.12 59.31 -11.56
N LEU A 13 6.96 60.32 -12.40
CA LEU A 13 6.78 60.19 -13.84
C LEU A 13 7.96 60.81 -14.57
N LEU A 14 8.50 60.09 -15.55
CA LEU A 14 9.45 60.63 -16.52
C LEU A 14 8.72 60.93 -17.82
N TYR A 15 8.57 62.22 -18.14
CA TYR A 15 7.97 62.66 -19.38
C TYR A 15 9.06 62.90 -20.44
N VAL A 16 8.97 62.15 -21.55
CA VAL A 16 9.77 62.37 -22.76
C VAL A 16 8.83 62.89 -23.84
N LEU A 17 9.23 63.90 -24.60
CA LEU A 17 8.37 64.66 -25.52
C LEU A 17 7.61 63.79 -26.54
N ASP A 18 8.09 62.58 -26.84
CA ASP A 18 7.51 61.66 -27.82
C ASP A 18 6.91 60.37 -27.22
N ASN A 19 7.04 60.14 -25.90
CA ASN A 19 6.50 58.95 -25.24
C ASN A 19 6.35 59.15 -23.71
N VAL A 20 5.19 58.76 -23.16
CA VAL A 20 4.98 58.69 -21.70
C VAL A 20 5.42 57.31 -21.25
N SER A 21 6.63 57.17 -20.72
CA SER A 21 7.11 55.89 -20.21
C SER A 21 7.10 55.82 -18.69
N ASN A 22 6.54 54.69 -18.23
CA ASN A 22 6.69 53.95 -16.99
C ASN A 22 6.81 54.76 -15.67
N PRO A 23 5.76 54.79 -14.82
CA PRO A 23 5.85 55.36 -13.48
C PRO A 23 6.79 54.53 -12.58
N ILE A 24 7.43 55.19 -11.61
CA ILE A 24 7.79 54.53 -10.34
C ILE A 24 6.63 54.74 -9.36
N GLY A 25 5.99 53.64 -9.01
CA GLY A 25 4.86 53.58 -8.10
C GLY A 25 5.26 53.30 -6.66
N MET A 26 4.26 53.39 -5.77
CA MET A 26 4.38 53.02 -4.37
C MET A 26 4.75 51.53 -4.23
N TYR A 27 5.63 51.23 -3.29
CA TYR A 27 6.07 49.87 -2.97
C TYR A 27 5.58 49.48 -1.57
N ASP A 28 4.93 48.32 -1.44
CA ASP A 28 4.34 47.77 -0.20
C ASP A 28 5.03 46.46 0.16
N ASP A 29 5.81 46.47 1.25
CA ASP A 29 6.52 45.31 1.79
C ASP A 29 5.69 44.55 2.85
N GLY A 30 4.39 44.84 2.94
CA GLY A 30 3.46 44.20 3.86
C GLY A 30 3.43 44.82 5.27
N MET A 31 4.53 45.42 5.74
CA MET A 31 4.61 46.11 7.05
C MET A 31 4.60 47.63 6.96
N ASP A 32 5.29 48.21 5.97
CA ASP A 32 5.40 49.65 5.71
C ASP A 32 5.17 49.93 4.22
N PHE A 33 4.82 51.18 3.88
CA PHE A 33 4.75 51.61 2.49
C PHE A 33 5.75 52.73 2.18
N THR A 34 6.24 52.67 0.95
CA THR A 34 7.35 53.49 0.44
C THR A 34 6.84 54.36 -0.70
N GLY A 35 6.98 55.68 -0.59
CA GLY A 35 6.41 56.66 -1.53
C GLY A 35 7.44 57.64 -2.09
N PHE A 36 7.41 57.83 -3.41
CA PHE A 36 8.48 58.51 -4.17
C PHE A 36 8.10 59.90 -4.71
N GLY A 37 6.85 60.34 -4.51
CA GLY A 37 6.28 61.52 -5.20
C GLY A 37 6.59 62.90 -4.60
N LYS A 38 7.27 62.99 -3.44
CA LYS A 38 7.39 64.28 -2.71
C LYS A 38 8.42 65.25 -3.27
N SER A 39 9.59 64.76 -3.67
CA SER A 39 10.67 65.61 -4.17
C SER A 39 11.52 64.82 -5.14
N VAL A 40 11.75 65.41 -6.31
CA VAL A 40 12.59 64.85 -7.36
C VAL A 40 13.47 65.95 -7.93
N ALA A 41 14.70 65.62 -8.30
CA ALA A 41 15.63 66.59 -8.89
C ALA A 41 16.62 65.88 -9.82
N TRP A 42 17.07 66.58 -10.85
CA TRP A 42 18.19 66.10 -11.68
C TRP A 42 19.50 66.41 -10.96
N LEU A 43 20.36 65.41 -10.81
CA LEU A 43 21.70 65.59 -10.23
C LEU A 43 22.65 66.21 -11.24
N ASP A 44 22.47 65.95 -12.54
CA ASP A 44 23.29 66.50 -13.60
C ASP A 44 22.50 67.38 -14.57
N GLY A 45 23.16 68.37 -15.16
CA GLY A 45 22.56 69.23 -16.19
C GLY A 45 22.25 68.50 -17.50
N TYR A 46 22.74 67.26 -17.66
CA TYR A 46 22.56 66.44 -18.86
C TYR A 46 21.33 65.53 -18.80
N GLY A 47 20.68 65.40 -17.63
CA GLY A 47 19.47 64.61 -17.47
C GLY A 47 19.71 63.10 -17.53
N ASN A 48 20.89 62.65 -17.13
CA ASN A 48 21.23 61.23 -17.02
C ASN A 48 21.02 60.71 -15.61
N LYS A 49 21.16 61.54 -14.57
CA LYS A 49 21.04 61.10 -13.18
C LYS A 49 19.95 61.85 -12.43
N ALA A 50 19.04 61.12 -11.82
CA ALA A 50 17.96 61.69 -11.02
C ALA A 50 18.06 61.28 -9.56
N VAL A 51 17.81 62.23 -8.69
CA VAL A 51 17.65 62.03 -7.25
C VAL A 51 16.18 62.06 -6.91
N ILE A 52 15.72 61.05 -6.20
CA ILE A 52 14.33 60.91 -5.77
C ILE A 52 14.30 60.74 -4.26
N LEU A 53 13.42 61.51 -3.63
CA LEU A 53 13.16 61.39 -2.22
C LEU A 53 12.18 60.24 -1.97
N ASP A 54 12.71 59.18 -1.37
CA ASP A 54 11.96 58.05 -0.90
C ASP A 54 11.51 58.29 0.56
N ASN A 55 10.22 58.08 0.82
CA ASN A 55 9.60 58.30 2.12
C ASN A 55 8.91 57.02 2.59
N ARG A 56 9.29 56.54 3.78
CA ARG A 56 8.67 55.39 4.41
C ARG A 56 7.61 55.79 5.42
N PHE A 57 6.48 55.12 5.36
CA PHE A 57 5.32 55.38 6.20
C PHE A 57 4.85 54.09 6.90
N THR A 58 4.42 54.22 8.15
CA THR A 58 3.83 53.11 8.89
C THR A 58 2.47 52.76 8.30
N ARG A 59 2.22 51.48 8.04
CA ARG A 59 0.93 51.03 7.48
C ARG A 59 -0.27 51.29 8.41
N SER A 60 -0.09 51.12 9.71
CA SER A 60 -1.19 51.21 10.70
C SER A 60 -1.66 52.64 10.96
N THR A 61 -0.77 53.63 10.84
CA THR A 61 -1.06 55.04 11.21
C THR A 61 -0.85 56.02 10.06
N GLY A 62 -0.25 55.61 8.94
CA GLY A 62 0.14 56.50 7.85
C GLY A 62 1.24 57.51 8.25
N GLN A 63 1.88 57.33 9.40
CA GLN A 63 2.89 58.27 9.90
C GLN A 63 4.20 58.12 9.15
N TRP A 64 4.84 59.25 8.84
CA TRP A 64 6.13 59.30 8.18
C TRP A 64 7.25 58.96 9.15
N ILE A 65 7.91 57.82 8.95
CA ILE A 65 8.91 57.26 9.86
C ILE A 65 10.32 57.75 9.48
N SER A 66 10.66 57.62 8.21
CA SER A 66 11.99 57.89 7.71
C SER A 66 11.99 58.24 6.23
N SER A 67 13.09 58.82 5.78
CA SER A 67 13.33 59.17 4.38
C SER A 67 14.69 58.67 3.96
N SER A 68 14.78 58.24 2.71
CA SER A 68 16.03 57.94 2.04
C SER A 68 16.08 58.69 0.71
N ILE A 69 17.28 58.91 0.22
CA ILE A 69 17.55 59.58 -1.03
C ILE A 69 18.06 58.52 -1.98
N GLN A 70 17.34 58.30 -3.06
CA GLN A 70 17.65 57.28 -4.04
C GLN A 70 18.12 57.96 -5.32
N LEU A 71 19.31 57.58 -5.78
CA LEU A 71 19.88 58.04 -7.02
C LEU A 71 19.68 56.99 -8.10
N TYR A 72 19.22 57.42 -9.27
CA TYR A 72 18.98 56.59 -10.42
C TYR A 72 19.78 57.06 -11.62
N ASP A 73 20.35 56.10 -12.35
CA ASP A 73 20.86 56.32 -13.70
C ASP A 73 19.70 56.11 -14.69
N ILE A 74 19.26 57.19 -15.31
CA ILE A 74 18.11 57.24 -16.23
C ILE A 74 18.56 57.09 -17.70
N GLY A 75 19.87 57.21 -17.98
CA GLY A 75 20.54 56.86 -19.24
C GLY A 75 19.72 56.87 -20.54
N SER A 76 19.95 55.89 -21.42
CA SER A 76 19.20 55.69 -22.68
C SER A 76 17.87 54.96 -22.48
N ASP A 77 17.79 54.10 -21.46
CA ASP A 77 16.76 53.06 -21.36
C ASP A 77 15.51 53.53 -20.59
N GLY A 78 15.54 54.74 -20.05
CA GLY A 78 14.42 55.36 -19.36
C GLY A 78 14.30 54.93 -17.90
N PHE A 79 13.10 55.09 -17.34
CA PHE A 79 12.82 54.99 -15.91
C PHE A 79 11.59 54.11 -15.72
N SER A 80 11.62 53.11 -14.83
CA SER A 80 10.51 52.16 -14.62
C SER A 80 10.49 51.59 -13.19
N ASN A 81 9.40 50.93 -12.80
CA ASN A 81 9.31 50.19 -11.52
C ASN A 81 10.43 49.16 -11.30
N ASN A 82 11.06 48.65 -12.37
CA ASN A 82 12.14 47.67 -12.26
C ASN A 82 13.53 48.31 -12.18
N THR A 83 13.63 49.63 -12.38
CA THR A 83 14.89 50.35 -12.32
C THR A 83 15.33 50.39 -10.86
N LYS A 84 16.52 49.85 -10.56
CA LYS A 84 17.09 49.86 -9.20
C LYS A 84 17.92 51.14 -9.00
N PRO A 85 17.91 51.74 -7.80
CA PRO A 85 18.78 52.88 -7.51
C PRO A 85 20.24 52.46 -7.53
N ILE A 86 21.09 53.28 -8.15
CA ILE A 86 22.55 53.09 -8.18
C ILE A 86 23.19 53.47 -6.84
N HIS A 87 22.54 54.32 -6.06
CA HIS A 87 23.03 54.79 -4.77
C HIS A 87 21.88 55.18 -3.85
N ILE A 88 22.01 54.88 -2.56
CA ILE A 88 21.03 55.21 -1.52
C ILE A 88 21.74 55.93 -0.38
N TYR A 89 21.16 57.05 0.07
CA TYR A 89 21.63 57.82 1.22
C TYR A 89 20.50 57.99 2.25
N PRO A 90 20.74 57.82 3.56
CA PRO A 90 22.00 57.36 4.17
C PRO A 90 22.26 55.86 3.96
N ASN A 91 23.52 55.45 4.04
CA ASN A 91 23.95 54.05 3.98
C ASN A 91 25.03 53.76 5.06
N SER A 92 25.58 52.54 5.07
CA SER A 92 26.58 52.13 6.07
C SER A 92 27.89 52.93 6.02
N GLN A 93 28.24 53.50 4.86
CA GLN A 93 29.47 54.28 4.66
C GLN A 93 29.23 55.80 4.72
N GLN A 94 28.03 56.26 4.35
CA GLN A 94 27.59 57.65 4.44
C GLN A 94 26.43 57.76 5.41
N GLN A 95 26.78 58.04 6.66
CA GLN A 95 25.79 58.25 7.72
C GLN A 95 25.03 59.55 7.50
N LYS A 96 23.80 59.58 8.03
CA LYS A 96 23.01 60.81 8.09
C LYS A 96 23.74 61.86 8.94
N PHE A 97 23.65 63.14 8.57
CA PHE A 97 24.09 64.24 9.44
C PHE A 97 23.46 64.08 10.83
N SER A 98 24.26 64.10 11.90
CA SER A 98 23.78 63.74 13.25
C SER A 98 22.67 64.67 13.76
N ILE A 99 22.68 65.92 13.28
CA ILE A 99 21.77 66.99 13.67
C ILE A 99 20.45 66.92 12.87
N MET A 100 20.43 66.23 11.74
CA MET A 100 19.24 66.14 10.89
C MET A 100 18.27 65.06 11.38
N SER A 101 16.97 65.34 11.24
CA SER A 101 15.90 64.37 11.45
C SER A 101 15.95 63.21 10.46
N THR A 102 15.33 62.07 10.79
CA THR A 102 15.16 60.95 9.84
C THR A 102 14.15 61.26 8.74
N VAL A 103 13.43 62.39 8.84
CA VAL A 103 12.35 62.81 7.94
C VAL A 103 12.82 64.01 7.09
N PHE A 104 12.95 63.82 5.78
CA PHE A 104 13.40 64.85 4.83
C PHE A 104 12.22 65.42 4.05
N ILE A 105 11.99 66.72 4.07
CA ILE A 105 10.83 67.35 3.43
C ILE A 105 11.05 67.66 1.95
N ARG A 106 12.28 67.97 1.55
CA ARG A 106 12.60 68.43 0.20
C ARG A 106 14.06 68.23 -0.15
N LEU A 107 14.30 67.99 -1.43
CA LEU A 107 15.62 67.92 -2.05
C LEU A 107 15.73 68.98 -3.14
N VAL A 108 16.90 69.60 -3.25
CA VAL A 108 17.23 70.53 -4.33
C VAL A 108 18.64 70.22 -4.82
N CYS A 109 18.82 70.10 -6.13
CA CYS A 109 20.13 69.93 -6.75
C CYS A 109 20.62 71.23 -7.37
N SER A 110 21.92 71.51 -7.27
CA SER A 110 22.59 72.58 -8.00
C SER A 110 22.98 72.10 -9.41
N ILE A 111 23.31 73.05 -10.29
CA ILE A 111 23.82 72.75 -11.65
C ILE A 111 25.19 72.03 -11.59
N SER A 112 25.96 72.25 -10.52
CA SER A 112 27.22 71.54 -10.23
C SER A 112 27.05 70.12 -9.68
N GLY A 113 25.80 69.69 -9.44
CA GLY A 113 25.47 68.38 -8.89
C GLY A 113 25.61 68.26 -7.38
N ASP A 114 25.57 69.38 -6.67
CA ASP A 114 25.47 69.40 -5.20
C ASP A 114 24.02 69.18 -4.78
N LEU A 115 23.83 68.39 -3.73
CA LEU A 115 22.51 68.04 -3.21
C LEU A 115 22.26 68.75 -1.88
N VAL A 116 21.22 69.57 -1.84
CA VAL A 116 20.72 70.21 -0.61
C VAL A 116 19.48 69.48 -0.12
N ILE A 117 19.50 69.11 1.16
CA ILE A 117 18.49 68.29 1.84
C ILE A 117 17.87 69.13 2.94
N PHE A 118 16.55 69.24 2.96
CA PHE A 118 15.81 69.91 4.03
C PHE A 118 15.07 68.88 4.89
N ASP A 119 15.14 69.00 6.21
CA ASP A 119 14.41 68.13 7.14
C ASP A 119 13.13 68.79 7.69
N ASN A 120 12.31 68.01 8.40
CA ASN A 120 11.06 68.50 8.99
C ASN A 120 11.24 69.42 10.21
N LEU A 121 12.47 69.56 10.73
CA LEU A 121 12.81 70.44 11.85
C LEU A 121 13.37 71.79 11.36
N GLY A 122 13.49 71.98 10.04
CA GLY A 122 14.02 73.20 9.43
C GLY A 122 15.54 73.20 9.28
N ASN A 123 16.22 72.08 9.52
CA ASN A 123 17.64 71.94 9.26
C ASN A 123 17.90 71.72 7.75
N GLN A 124 19.07 72.15 7.28
CA GLN A 124 19.53 71.91 5.92
C GLN A 124 20.90 71.23 5.92
N GLY A 125 21.06 70.17 5.12
CA GLY A 125 22.34 69.50 4.88
C GLY A 125 22.74 69.62 3.41
N ILE A 126 24.02 69.80 3.13
CA ILE A 126 24.58 69.95 1.78
C ILE A 126 25.59 68.83 1.54
N ILE A 127 25.32 68.03 0.52
CA ILE A 127 26.27 67.05 -0.01
C ILE A 127 26.86 67.62 -1.29
N PHE A 128 28.10 68.07 -1.21
CA PHE A 128 28.83 68.58 -2.36
C PHE A 128 29.22 67.45 -3.32
N SER A 129 29.12 67.75 -4.62
CA SER A 129 29.61 66.89 -5.68
C SER A 129 31.13 66.74 -5.55
N ALA A 130 31.60 65.53 -5.30
CA ALA A 130 33.04 65.26 -5.23
C ALA A 130 33.61 65.14 -6.65
N PRO A 131 34.82 65.67 -6.92
CA PRO A 131 35.48 65.53 -8.21
C PRO A 131 35.90 64.08 -8.49
N LYS A 132 36.31 63.80 -9.74
CA LYS A 132 36.87 62.51 -10.16
C LYS A 132 37.96 62.05 -9.17
N GLY A 133 37.92 60.78 -8.78
CA GLY A 133 38.84 60.17 -7.80
C GLY A 133 38.48 60.38 -6.33
N ASN A 134 37.43 61.16 -6.03
CA ASN A 134 36.97 61.43 -4.67
C ASN A 134 35.49 61.06 -4.47
N TYR A 135 35.09 60.91 -3.21
CA TYR A 135 33.69 60.76 -2.78
C TYR A 135 33.35 61.76 -1.68
N PRO A 136 32.07 62.14 -1.52
CA PRO A 136 31.67 63.02 -0.43
C PRO A 136 31.56 62.22 0.87
N HIS A 137 32.33 62.63 1.87
CA HIS A 137 32.27 62.12 3.22
C HIS A 137 31.51 63.08 4.12
N ILE A 138 30.58 62.56 4.91
CA ILE A 138 29.77 63.37 5.82
C ILE A 138 30.48 63.52 7.15
N VAL A 139 30.72 64.76 7.55
CA VAL A 139 31.25 65.08 8.88
C VAL A 139 30.07 65.15 9.84
N LEU A 140 30.03 64.25 10.82
CA LEU A 140 28.87 64.03 11.68
C LEU A 140 28.32 65.30 12.36
N ASN A 141 29.18 66.26 12.71
CA ASN A 141 28.81 67.51 13.40
C ASN A 141 28.72 68.74 12.47
N SER A 142 28.68 68.53 11.15
CA SER A 142 28.57 69.58 10.14
C SER A 142 27.25 69.43 9.38
N PHE A 143 26.79 70.50 8.73
CA PHE A 143 25.71 70.45 7.73
C PHE A 143 26.24 70.25 6.31
N VAL A 144 27.53 69.95 6.15
CA VAL A 144 28.22 69.98 4.87
C VAL A 144 29.15 68.78 4.74
N SER A 145 29.14 68.13 3.57
CA SER A 145 30.09 67.05 3.25
C SER A 145 31.46 67.59 2.83
N VAL A 146 32.51 66.81 3.05
CA VAL A 146 33.87 67.09 2.56
C VAL A 146 34.28 66.07 1.50
N SER A 147 35.07 66.48 0.52
CA SER A 147 35.59 65.58 -0.51
C SER A 147 36.78 64.79 0.03
N VAL A 148 36.70 63.47 0.02
CA VAL A 148 37.77 62.55 0.47
C VAL A 148 38.20 61.67 -0.70
N PRO A 149 39.51 61.39 -0.88
CA PRO A 149 39.99 60.52 -1.95
C PRO A 149 39.48 59.09 -1.81
N CYS A 150 39.23 58.42 -2.94
CA CYS A 150 38.89 57.01 -2.96
C CYS A 150 39.99 56.16 -2.32
N ILE A 151 39.58 55.14 -1.57
CA ILE A 151 40.51 54.15 -1.00
C ILE A 151 41.08 53.33 -2.15
N ARG A 152 42.36 52.92 -2.06
CA ARG A 152 42.98 52.07 -3.09
C ARG A 152 42.16 50.81 -3.35
N GLY A 153 42.10 50.38 -4.60
CA GLY A 153 41.24 49.28 -5.06
C GLY A 153 39.79 49.71 -5.35
N THR A 154 39.45 50.96 -5.07
CA THR A 154 38.21 51.60 -5.54
C THR A 154 38.54 52.81 -6.41
N HIS A 155 37.66 53.12 -7.34
CA HIS A 155 37.80 54.22 -8.28
C HIS A 155 36.49 54.94 -8.48
N ARG A 156 36.60 56.11 -9.11
CA ARG A 156 35.45 56.86 -9.58
C ARG A 156 35.84 57.77 -10.73
N ASP A 157 35.24 57.53 -11.90
CA ASP A 157 35.62 58.22 -13.14
C ASP A 157 34.83 59.49 -13.45
N TYR A 158 33.83 59.82 -12.63
CA TYR A 158 32.92 60.95 -12.83
C TYR A 158 32.69 61.72 -11.52
N PRO A 159 32.36 63.02 -11.59
CA PRO A 159 31.96 63.78 -10.42
C PRO A 159 30.53 63.44 -9.96
N GLY A 160 30.24 63.59 -8.67
CA GLY A 160 28.89 63.43 -8.12
C GLY A 160 28.85 63.18 -6.61
N ILE A 161 27.71 62.67 -6.12
CA ILE A 161 27.49 62.42 -4.69
C ILE A 161 27.65 60.94 -4.25
N GLU A 162 27.78 60.03 -5.19
CA GLU A 162 27.97 58.59 -4.97
C GLU A 162 29.31 58.23 -4.30
N LEU A 163 29.38 56.99 -3.79
CA LEU A 163 30.60 56.37 -3.26
C LEU A 163 31.51 55.85 -4.37
N CYS A 164 32.78 55.58 -4.04
CA CYS A 164 33.72 54.95 -4.97
C CYS A 164 33.33 53.49 -5.23
N THR A 165 33.46 53.06 -6.48
CA THR A 165 33.18 51.68 -6.91
C THR A 165 34.44 50.84 -6.93
N PRO A 166 34.40 49.55 -6.55
CA PRO A 166 35.57 48.68 -6.64
C PRO A 166 36.10 48.58 -8.08
N CYS A 167 37.40 48.43 -8.23
CA CYS A 167 37.99 48.20 -9.54
C CYS A 167 37.50 46.88 -10.15
N PRO A 168 37.13 46.87 -11.45
CA PRO A 168 36.71 45.66 -12.12
C PRO A 168 37.85 44.62 -12.19
N TYR A 169 37.47 43.37 -12.44
CA TYR A 169 38.42 42.27 -12.59
C TYR A 169 39.53 42.59 -13.61
N GLY A 170 40.77 42.23 -13.29
CA GLY A 170 41.93 42.49 -14.17
C GLY A 170 42.44 43.94 -14.11
N THR A 171 41.98 44.73 -13.14
CA THR A 171 42.50 46.07 -12.86
C THR A 171 42.84 46.26 -11.38
N PHE A 172 43.74 47.19 -11.08
CA PHE A 172 44.19 47.49 -9.72
C PHE A 172 44.48 48.99 -9.52
N SER A 173 44.79 49.39 -8.29
CA SER A 173 45.05 50.80 -7.89
C SER A 173 43.78 51.68 -7.78
N SER A 174 43.94 52.98 -7.48
CA SER A 174 42.85 53.96 -7.40
C SER A 174 42.31 54.42 -8.76
N ASP A 175 43.08 54.21 -9.83
CA ASP A 175 42.72 54.57 -11.21
C ASP A 175 42.35 53.35 -12.08
N CYS A 176 42.19 52.17 -11.47
CA CYS A 176 41.94 50.89 -12.14
C CYS A 176 42.83 50.65 -13.37
N GLN A 177 44.13 50.70 -13.16
CA GLN A 177 45.11 50.36 -14.18
C GLN A 177 45.01 48.87 -14.52
N LYS A 178 45.08 48.52 -15.81
CA LYS A 178 45.05 47.12 -16.24
C LYS A 178 46.28 46.37 -15.74
N CYS A 179 46.08 45.14 -15.31
CA CYS A 179 47.18 44.29 -14.87
C CYS A 179 48.05 43.94 -16.07
N THR A 180 49.35 44.19 -15.90
CA THR A 180 50.28 44.34 -17.02
C THR A 180 50.87 43.01 -17.48
N SER A 181 50.73 41.96 -16.68
CA SER A 181 51.47 40.71 -16.88
C SER A 181 50.59 39.47 -16.93
N ASN A 182 50.86 38.56 -17.87
CA ASN A 182 50.26 37.22 -17.95
C ASN A 182 50.61 36.31 -16.75
N ILE A 183 51.41 36.80 -15.80
CA ILE A 183 51.89 36.09 -14.62
C ILE A 183 51.34 36.67 -13.31
N SER A 184 50.36 37.57 -13.42
CA SER A 184 49.69 38.20 -12.29
C SER A 184 48.18 38.04 -12.38
N PHE A 185 47.54 38.22 -11.25
CA PHE A 185 46.09 38.17 -11.10
C PHE A 185 45.63 39.35 -10.27
N CYS A 186 44.53 39.96 -10.70
CA CYS A 186 43.93 41.09 -10.01
C CYS A 186 42.46 40.78 -9.74
N PRO A 187 42.14 40.39 -8.49
CA PRO A 187 40.76 40.16 -8.10
C PRO A 187 39.94 41.46 -8.17
N TYR A 188 38.62 41.31 -8.12
CA TYR A 188 37.71 42.45 -8.00
C TYR A 188 38.08 43.30 -6.76
N GLY A 189 38.27 44.61 -6.96
CA GLY A 189 38.71 45.53 -5.91
C GLY A 189 40.20 45.45 -5.55
N SER A 190 41.06 44.93 -6.43
CA SER A 190 42.49 44.76 -6.11
C SER A 190 43.22 46.07 -5.83
N ILE A 191 43.98 46.09 -4.75
CA ILE A 191 44.81 47.23 -4.35
C ILE A 191 46.14 47.24 -5.13
N GLU A 192 46.68 46.05 -5.41
CA GLU A 192 47.95 45.83 -6.08
C GLU A 192 47.88 44.64 -7.05
N GLU A 193 48.87 44.54 -7.94
CA GLU A 193 49.02 43.39 -8.84
C GLU A 193 49.59 42.21 -8.04
N LEU A 194 48.82 41.12 -7.91
CA LEU A 194 49.26 39.94 -7.16
C LEU A 194 49.95 38.94 -8.11
N PRO A 195 51.24 38.59 -7.92
CA PRO A 195 51.89 37.60 -8.76
C PRO A 195 51.39 36.20 -8.42
N TYR A 196 51.24 35.34 -9.43
CA TYR A 196 50.77 33.96 -9.23
C TYR A 196 51.62 33.15 -8.24
N SER A 197 52.90 33.51 -8.06
CA SER A 197 53.80 32.91 -7.08
C SER A 197 53.41 33.14 -5.62
N THR A 198 52.44 34.02 -5.34
CA THR A 198 51.96 34.32 -3.99
C THR A 198 50.87 33.35 -3.56
N PHE A 199 50.32 32.56 -4.48
CA PHE A 199 49.32 31.54 -4.22
C PHE A 199 49.97 30.16 -4.18
N GLU A 200 49.86 29.45 -3.05
CA GLU A 200 50.40 28.09 -2.89
C GLU A 200 49.70 27.06 -3.79
N SER A 201 48.47 27.35 -4.23
CA SER A 201 47.79 26.60 -5.30
C SER A 201 46.78 27.49 -6.03
N ILE A 202 46.66 27.31 -7.34
CA ILE A 202 45.64 27.94 -8.20
C ILE A 202 44.75 26.82 -8.75
N GLU A 203 44.40 25.87 -7.89
CA GLU A 203 43.36 24.90 -8.22
C GLU A 203 42.03 25.48 -7.74
N GLN A 204 41.19 25.85 -8.69
CA GLN A 204 39.77 26.05 -8.42
C GLN A 204 39.20 24.67 -8.05
N ILE A 205 39.15 24.36 -6.76
CA ILE A 205 38.73 23.05 -6.22
C ILE A 205 37.23 22.77 -6.46
N GLN A 206 36.46 23.76 -6.91
CA GLN A 206 35.06 23.55 -7.31
C GLN A 206 34.65 24.60 -8.32
N ASP A 207 34.10 24.17 -9.46
CA ASP A 207 33.07 24.98 -10.11
C ASP A 207 32.04 25.27 -9.01
N TYR A 208 31.85 26.55 -8.68
CA TYR A 208 30.65 26.91 -7.92
C TYR A 208 29.48 26.31 -8.71
N PRO A 209 28.58 25.54 -8.08
CA PRO A 209 27.42 25.03 -8.79
C PRO A 209 26.76 26.23 -9.45
N ASP A 210 26.51 26.13 -10.77
CA ASP A 210 25.86 27.18 -11.54
C ASP A 210 24.71 27.72 -10.71
N SER A 211 24.90 28.92 -10.14
CA SER A 211 23.86 29.53 -9.34
C SER A 211 22.71 29.75 -10.33
N PRO A 212 21.48 29.29 -10.03
CA PRO A 212 20.36 29.64 -10.88
C PRO A 212 20.32 31.16 -11.02
N GLU A 213 19.92 31.69 -12.17
CA GLU A 213 19.84 33.14 -12.43
C GLU A 213 18.89 33.89 -11.46
N SER A 214 18.25 33.18 -10.51
CA SER A 214 17.44 33.75 -9.45
C SER A 214 18.30 34.47 -8.42
N THR A 215 17.91 35.71 -8.10
CA THR A 215 18.51 36.48 -6.99
C THR A 215 17.80 36.25 -5.65
N VAL A 216 16.79 35.38 -5.61
CA VAL A 216 15.99 35.10 -4.42
C VAL A 216 16.60 33.92 -3.67
N PHE A 217 17.05 34.16 -2.44
CA PHE A 217 17.79 33.18 -1.64
C PHE A 217 17.01 31.87 -1.43
N ASP A 218 15.71 31.95 -1.20
CA ASP A 218 14.85 30.77 -1.00
C ASP A 218 14.75 29.92 -2.27
N ASP A 219 14.69 30.54 -3.45
CA ASP A 219 14.64 29.83 -4.73
C ASP A 219 15.99 29.17 -5.05
N ILE A 220 17.10 29.86 -4.72
CA ILE A 220 18.45 29.28 -4.82
C ILE A 220 18.57 28.07 -3.88
N LEU A 221 18.10 28.19 -2.64
CA LEU A 221 18.09 27.10 -1.66
C LEU A 221 17.24 25.93 -2.16
N MET A 222 16.03 26.20 -2.64
CA MET A 222 15.12 25.18 -3.12
C MET A 222 15.68 24.50 -4.37
N HIS A 223 16.20 25.25 -5.33
CA HIS A 223 16.85 24.72 -6.53
C HIS A 223 18.05 23.84 -6.19
N ASN A 224 18.92 24.28 -5.28
CA ASN A 224 20.06 23.51 -4.81
C ASN A 224 19.65 22.26 -4.01
N MET A 225 18.51 22.29 -3.32
CA MET A 225 17.99 21.15 -2.57
C MET A 225 17.37 20.07 -3.47
N PHE A 226 16.91 20.45 -4.69
CA PHE A 226 16.28 19.54 -5.66
C PHE A 226 17.16 19.16 -6.87
N MET A 227 18.28 19.86 -7.09
CA MET A 227 19.27 19.52 -8.12
C MET A 227 20.02 18.23 -7.75
N LEU A 228 19.63 17.12 -8.38
CA LEU A 228 20.34 15.84 -8.26
C LEU A 228 21.41 15.76 -9.35
N ASN A 229 22.67 16.06 -8.99
CA ASN A 229 23.78 15.95 -9.91
C ASN A 229 24.20 14.48 -10.10
N TRP A 230 23.63 13.83 -11.13
CA TRP A 230 23.82 12.39 -11.42
C TRP A 230 25.22 12.02 -11.95
N ARG A 231 26.08 13.01 -12.25
CA ARG A 231 27.42 12.77 -12.83
C ARG A 231 28.44 12.23 -11.83
N SER A 232 28.26 12.47 -10.53
CA SER A 232 29.13 11.93 -9.48
C SER A 232 28.31 11.03 -8.57
N SER A 233 28.63 9.74 -8.55
CA SER A 233 27.97 8.74 -7.71
C SER A 233 28.04 9.07 -6.22
N HIS A 234 29.09 9.78 -5.80
CA HIS A 234 29.23 10.28 -4.42
C HIS A 234 28.23 11.39 -4.09
N CYS A 235 28.00 12.35 -5.01
CA CYS A 235 27.04 13.44 -4.80
C CYS A 235 25.59 12.94 -4.78
N ALA A 236 25.27 11.92 -5.58
CA ALA A 236 23.94 11.30 -5.57
C ALA A 236 23.65 10.57 -4.24
N LEU A 237 24.65 9.91 -3.64
CA LEU A 237 24.51 9.11 -2.41
C LEU A 237 24.49 9.95 -1.13
N VAL A 238 25.14 11.13 -1.14
CA VAL A 238 25.19 12.04 0.01
C VAL A 238 24.00 13.01 0.03
N SER A 239 23.24 13.13 -1.07
CA SER A 239 22.08 14.02 -1.14
C SER A 239 20.99 13.62 -0.12
N PRO A 240 20.52 14.57 0.72
CA PRO A 240 19.42 14.35 1.66
C PRO A 240 18.13 13.88 0.98
N MET A 241 17.86 14.36 -0.24
CA MET A 241 16.68 13.98 -1.00
C MET A 241 16.74 12.53 -1.50
N THR A 242 17.92 12.05 -1.90
CA THR A 242 18.10 10.64 -2.27
C THR A 242 17.82 9.72 -1.08
N TRP A 243 18.28 10.10 0.12
CA TRP A 243 17.96 9.37 1.35
C TRP A 243 16.48 9.40 1.67
N VAL A 244 15.82 10.55 1.56
CA VAL A 244 14.37 10.66 1.78
C VAL A 244 13.59 9.80 0.77
N LEU A 245 13.98 9.81 -0.51
CA LEU A 245 13.38 8.97 -1.55
C LEU A 245 13.63 7.47 -1.31
N PHE A 246 14.83 7.08 -0.86
CA PHE A 246 15.14 5.71 -0.48
C PHE A 246 14.38 5.24 0.75
N TRP A 247 14.23 6.10 1.76
CA TRP A 247 13.46 5.77 2.96
C TRP A 247 11.97 5.68 2.66
N ILE A 248 11.40 6.65 1.94
CA ILE A 248 9.97 6.64 1.60
C ILE A 248 9.68 5.50 0.61
N GLY A 249 10.42 5.42 -0.50
CA GLY A 249 10.25 4.36 -1.50
C GLY A 249 10.58 2.98 -0.97
N GLY A 250 11.63 2.86 -0.16
CA GLY A 250 12.05 1.60 0.48
C GLY A 250 11.05 1.13 1.54
N LEU A 251 10.56 2.01 2.42
CA LEU A 251 9.54 1.65 3.41
C LEU A 251 8.22 1.26 2.74
N ILE A 252 7.80 1.98 1.70
CA ILE A 252 6.61 1.62 0.92
C ILE A 252 6.80 0.24 0.26
N SER A 253 7.97 -0.02 -0.34
CA SER A 253 8.27 -1.30 -0.97
C SER A 253 8.28 -2.46 0.03
N ILE A 254 8.90 -2.27 1.20
CA ILE A 254 8.92 -3.26 2.29
C ILE A 254 7.49 -3.52 2.80
N ALA A 255 6.67 -2.49 2.97
CA ALA A 255 5.28 -2.62 3.38
C ALA A 255 4.45 -3.41 2.35
N ILE A 256 4.61 -3.12 1.05
CA ILE A 256 3.93 -3.88 -0.02
C ILE A 256 4.37 -5.35 0.00
N ILE A 257 5.68 -5.62 0.10
CA ILE A 257 6.21 -6.99 0.12
C ILE A 257 5.67 -7.76 1.34
N THR A 258 5.70 -7.15 2.53
CA THR A 258 5.15 -7.78 3.74
C THR A 258 3.65 -8.03 3.62
N LEU A 259 2.87 -7.11 3.03
CA LEU A 259 1.45 -7.33 2.78
C LEU A 259 1.19 -8.50 1.82
N VAL A 260 1.94 -8.60 0.72
CA VAL A 260 1.81 -9.71 -0.25
C VAL A 260 2.18 -11.05 0.39
N ILE A 261 3.26 -11.11 1.17
CA ILE A 261 3.67 -12.33 1.89
C ILE A 261 2.62 -12.71 2.93
N SER A 262 2.11 -11.74 3.69
CA SER A 262 1.08 -11.97 4.71
C SER A 262 -0.22 -12.46 4.09
N ALA A 263 -0.66 -11.85 2.99
CA ALA A 263 -1.87 -12.25 2.28
C ALA A 263 -1.73 -13.64 1.67
N SER A 264 -0.60 -13.96 1.05
CA SER A 264 -0.37 -15.28 0.46
C SER A 264 -0.25 -16.39 1.50
N THR A 265 0.44 -16.14 2.62
CA THR A 265 0.55 -17.11 3.73
C THR A 265 -0.79 -17.32 4.42
N PHE A 266 -1.55 -16.26 4.69
CA PHE A 266 -2.90 -16.35 5.25
C PHE A 266 -3.85 -17.07 4.29
N SER A 267 -3.86 -16.70 3.00
CA SER A 267 -4.71 -17.37 2.00
C SER A 267 -4.38 -18.85 1.88
N SER A 268 -3.09 -19.22 1.91
CA SER A 268 -2.64 -20.62 1.86
C SER A 268 -3.03 -21.39 3.12
N ALA A 269 -2.84 -20.80 4.30
CA ALA A 269 -3.23 -21.39 5.58
C ALA A 269 -4.76 -21.56 5.70
N PHE A 270 -5.52 -20.55 5.27
CA PHE A 270 -6.98 -20.59 5.23
C PHE A 270 -7.48 -21.65 4.24
N TYR A 271 -6.87 -21.74 3.05
CA TYR A 271 -7.21 -22.78 2.08
C TYR A 271 -6.90 -24.19 2.60
N ARG A 272 -5.78 -24.37 3.32
CA ARG A 272 -5.41 -25.65 3.96
C ARG A 272 -6.33 -26.04 5.11
N GLN A 273 -6.96 -25.08 5.79
CA GLN A 273 -7.97 -25.38 6.81
C GLN A 273 -9.28 -25.92 6.22
N TYR A 274 -9.52 -25.74 4.92
CA TYR A 274 -10.75 -26.15 4.22
C TYR A 274 -10.45 -26.85 2.89
N PRO A 275 -9.81 -28.04 2.88
CA PRO A 275 -9.54 -28.79 1.66
C PRO A 275 -10.84 -29.10 0.92
N ILE A 276 -10.85 -28.84 -0.39
CA ILE A 276 -11.90 -29.29 -1.31
C ILE A 276 -11.79 -30.82 -1.39
N GLU A 277 -12.90 -31.52 -1.17
CA GLU A 277 -12.97 -32.96 -1.45
C GLU A 277 -12.67 -33.20 -2.94
N THR A 278 -11.48 -33.69 -3.26
CA THR A 278 -11.26 -34.37 -4.54
C THR A 278 -11.80 -35.78 -4.36
N THR A 279 -12.87 -36.12 -5.08
CA THR A 279 -13.49 -37.45 -5.13
C THR A 279 -12.58 -38.46 -5.86
N THR A 280 -11.35 -38.63 -5.39
CA THR A 280 -10.33 -39.47 -6.02
C THR A 280 -10.17 -40.82 -5.34
N SER A 281 -10.79 -41.04 -4.17
CA SER A 281 -10.71 -42.33 -3.48
C SER A 281 -12.10 -42.89 -3.17
N GLU A 282 -12.27 -44.16 -3.52
CA GLU A 282 -13.42 -45.03 -3.27
C GLU A 282 -13.77 -45.05 -1.77
N SER A 283 -14.59 -44.10 -1.34
CA SER A 283 -15.18 -44.10 -0.01
C SER A 283 -16.32 -45.13 0.02
N SER A 284 -16.03 -46.32 0.53
CA SER A 284 -16.98 -47.44 0.63
C SER A 284 -18.00 -47.31 1.77
N PHE A 285 -17.97 -46.22 2.56
CA PHE A 285 -18.89 -46.00 3.68
C PHE A 285 -19.41 -44.56 3.74
N ALA A 286 -20.71 -44.40 4.00
CA ALA A 286 -21.39 -43.11 4.19
C ALA A 286 -20.93 -42.32 5.44
N CYS A 287 -20.05 -42.88 6.26
CA CYS A 287 -19.66 -42.36 7.57
C CYS A 287 -18.14 -42.25 7.77
N ASP A 288 -17.33 -42.10 6.70
CA ASP A 288 -15.92 -41.77 6.90
C ASP A 288 -15.80 -40.32 7.43
N VAL A 289 -15.27 -40.20 8.64
CA VAL A 289 -15.08 -38.93 9.37
C VAL A 289 -13.72 -38.30 9.07
N THR A 290 -12.84 -38.98 8.34
CA THR A 290 -11.48 -38.50 8.05
C THR A 290 -11.42 -37.45 6.93
N LEU A 291 -12.53 -37.22 6.22
CA LEU A 291 -12.63 -36.30 5.07
C LEU A 291 -13.63 -35.14 5.27
N ARG A 292 -14.16 -34.91 6.47
CA ARG A 292 -15.25 -33.94 6.66
C ARG A 292 -14.76 -32.51 6.81
N ASN A 293 -14.69 -31.78 5.69
CA ASN A 293 -14.63 -30.32 5.67
C ASN A 293 -15.62 -29.69 4.66
N SER A 294 -16.80 -30.30 4.55
CA SER A 294 -17.97 -29.73 3.88
C SER A 294 -19.05 -29.34 4.91
N LYS A 295 -19.69 -28.18 4.73
CA LYS A 295 -20.86 -27.81 5.50
C LYS A 295 -22.02 -28.63 4.94
N PHE A 296 -22.56 -29.56 5.73
CA PHE A 296 -23.85 -30.15 5.43
C PHE A 296 -24.89 -29.04 5.56
N SER A 297 -25.37 -28.51 4.43
CA SER A 297 -26.38 -27.43 4.45
C SER A 297 -27.73 -27.92 4.97
N THR A 298 -27.93 -29.24 5.00
CA THR A 298 -29.13 -29.90 5.53
C THR A 298 -28.78 -31.21 6.26
N THR A 299 -29.49 -31.53 7.35
CA THR A 299 -29.59 -32.91 7.84
C THR A 299 -30.13 -33.82 6.74
N LEU A 300 -29.77 -35.11 6.69
CA LEU A 300 -30.26 -36.06 5.66
C LEU A 300 -31.75 -35.83 5.36
N GLN A 301 -32.06 -35.39 4.14
CA GLN A 301 -33.43 -35.07 3.76
C GLN A 301 -34.02 -36.21 2.93
N ALA A 302 -35.13 -36.77 3.40
CA ALA A 302 -35.96 -37.65 2.58
C ALA A 302 -36.74 -36.79 1.58
N MET A 303 -36.41 -36.92 0.30
CA MET A 303 -37.04 -36.19 -0.79
C MET A 303 -37.92 -37.14 -1.59
N PRO A 304 -39.13 -36.73 -1.98
CA PRO A 304 -40.00 -37.57 -2.79
C PRO A 304 -39.40 -37.78 -4.19
N GLN A 305 -39.49 -39.00 -4.70
CA GLN A 305 -39.01 -39.33 -6.04
C GLN A 305 -40.04 -38.90 -7.09
N TYR A 306 -40.21 -37.58 -7.29
CA TYR A 306 -41.02 -37.06 -8.39
C TYR A 306 -40.16 -36.90 -9.64
N HIS A 307 -40.54 -37.59 -10.70
CA HIS A 307 -39.79 -37.72 -11.96
C HIS A 307 -39.54 -36.40 -12.73
N ASN A 308 -40.05 -35.24 -12.27
CA ASN A 308 -40.07 -33.99 -13.04
C ASN A 308 -39.64 -32.73 -12.27
N SER A 309 -39.28 -32.80 -10.99
CA SER A 309 -39.07 -31.57 -10.19
C SER A 309 -37.66 -30.97 -10.31
N ASN A 310 -36.64 -31.73 -10.73
CA ASN A 310 -35.27 -31.20 -10.82
C ASN A 310 -34.47 -31.77 -12.01
N LYS A 311 -34.44 -31.04 -13.12
CA LYS A 311 -33.72 -31.42 -14.36
C LYS A 311 -32.24 -31.77 -14.15
N GLN A 312 -31.62 -31.27 -13.08
CA GLN A 312 -30.22 -31.56 -12.75
C GLN A 312 -29.99 -32.97 -12.19
N ILE A 313 -30.99 -33.58 -11.55
CA ILE A 313 -30.82 -34.89 -10.86
C ILE A 313 -31.29 -36.05 -11.76
N GLN A 314 -32.11 -35.77 -12.78
CA GLN A 314 -32.66 -36.79 -13.68
C GLN A 314 -31.60 -37.75 -14.26
N PRO A 315 -30.42 -37.29 -14.74
CA PRO A 315 -29.39 -38.20 -15.25
C PRO A 315 -28.87 -39.20 -14.20
N MET A 316 -28.89 -38.83 -12.92
CA MET A 316 -28.52 -39.74 -11.83
C MET A 316 -29.58 -40.82 -11.62
N PHE A 317 -30.87 -40.49 -11.72
CA PHE A 317 -31.94 -41.49 -11.67
C PHE A 317 -31.87 -42.45 -12.86
N ASP A 318 -31.52 -41.94 -14.04
CA ASP A 318 -31.34 -42.77 -15.24
C ASP A 318 -30.18 -43.77 -15.05
N LEU A 319 -29.05 -43.31 -14.47
CA LEU A 319 -27.93 -44.19 -14.10
C LEU A 319 -28.30 -45.21 -13.03
N LEU A 320 -29.00 -44.79 -11.97
CA LEU A 320 -29.46 -45.67 -10.90
C LEU A 320 -30.43 -46.75 -11.42
N ASN A 321 -31.36 -46.38 -12.29
CA ASN A 321 -32.35 -47.30 -12.87
C ASN A 321 -31.72 -48.24 -13.92
N ALA A 322 -30.64 -47.82 -14.58
CA ALA A 322 -29.90 -48.66 -15.54
C ALA A 322 -28.96 -49.69 -14.87
N GLN A 323 -28.71 -49.58 -13.57
CA GLN A 323 -27.84 -50.51 -12.85
C GLN A 323 -28.44 -51.92 -12.81
N GLN A 324 -27.69 -52.90 -13.31
CA GLN A 324 -28.06 -54.31 -13.22
C GLN A 324 -27.78 -54.86 -11.81
N PHE A 325 -28.76 -55.57 -11.25
CA PHE A 325 -28.64 -56.20 -9.94
C PHE A 325 -28.45 -57.72 -10.06
N TYR A 326 -27.55 -58.24 -9.22
CA TYR A 326 -27.31 -59.65 -9.02
C TYR A 326 -27.68 -60.01 -7.59
N LEU A 327 -28.65 -60.90 -7.42
CA LEU A 327 -29.02 -61.45 -6.13
C LEU A 327 -28.07 -62.59 -5.79
N LYS A 328 -27.34 -62.43 -4.68
CA LYS A 328 -26.47 -63.46 -4.12
C LYS A 328 -27.11 -64.03 -2.85
N ILE A 329 -27.30 -65.35 -2.83
CA ILE A 329 -27.87 -66.06 -1.69
C ILE A 329 -26.93 -67.19 -1.30
N ASP A 330 -26.47 -67.19 -0.05
CA ASP A 330 -25.67 -68.27 0.50
C ASP A 330 -26.51 -69.02 1.55
N PHE A 331 -26.81 -70.29 1.30
CA PHE A 331 -27.36 -71.20 2.29
C PHE A 331 -26.20 -71.79 3.08
N ILE A 332 -26.19 -71.57 4.39
CA ILE A 332 -25.11 -71.95 5.31
C ILE A 332 -25.56 -73.14 6.14
N GLN A 333 -24.64 -74.07 6.38
CA GLN A 333 -24.88 -75.34 7.06
C GLN A 333 -26.07 -76.07 6.43
N THR A 334 -25.95 -76.28 5.11
CA THR A 334 -26.94 -77.04 4.35
C THR A 334 -26.35 -78.34 3.81
N ALA A 335 -27.20 -79.30 3.50
CA ALA A 335 -26.83 -80.47 2.71
C ALA A 335 -27.26 -80.35 1.25
N PHE A 336 -27.80 -79.19 0.81
CA PHE A 336 -28.11 -78.93 -0.60
C PHE A 336 -26.86 -78.63 -1.41
N THR A 337 -26.86 -79.08 -2.66
CA THR A 337 -25.76 -78.94 -3.62
C THR A 337 -26.28 -78.39 -4.94
N CYS A 338 -25.38 -77.84 -5.78
CA CYS A 338 -25.73 -77.36 -7.12
C CYS A 338 -26.21 -78.46 -8.08
N GLN A 339 -25.99 -79.74 -7.75
CA GLN A 339 -26.49 -80.87 -8.52
C GLN A 339 -27.96 -81.18 -8.20
N ASP A 340 -28.48 -80.67 -7.09
CA ASP A 340 -29.91 -80.76 -6.80
C ASP A 340 -30.66 -79.85 -7.78
N SER A 341 -31.85 -80.26 -8.25
CA SER A 341 -32.66 -79.55 -9.25
C SER A 341 -33.32 -78.28 -8.69
N LEU A 342 -32.48 -77.32 -8.29
CA LEU A 342 -32.85 -76.03 -7.74
C LEU A 342 -33.60 -75.22 -8.81
N THR A 343 -34.80 -74.75 -8.47
CA THR A 343 -35.59 -73.91 -9.38
C THR A 343 -35.90 -72.58 -8.73
N ILE A 344 -35.75 -71.53 -9.52
CA ILE A 344 -35.96 -70.14 -9.09
C ILE A 344 -37.02 -69.55 -9.98
N TYR A 345 -38.05 -68.97 -9.37
CA TYR A 345 -39.15 -68.36 -10.06
C TYR A 345 -39.22 -66.88 -9.70
N ARG A 346 -39.49 -66.05 -10.69
CA ARG A 346 -40.05 -64.71 -10.50
C ARG A 346 -41.57 -64.82 -10.41
N ILE A 347 -42.16 -64.11 -9.47
CA ILE A 347 -43.61 -63.97 -9.34
C ILE A 347 -44.02 -62.63 -9.98
N ILE A 348 -44.87 -62.68 -11.01
CA ILE A 348 -45.52 -61.51 -11.64
C ILE A 348 -47.02 -61.82 -11.70
N ASP A 349 -47.88 -61.00 -11.11
CA ASP A 349 -49.34 -61.18 -11.16
C ASP A 349 -49.80 -62.61 -10.85
N TYR A 350 -49.17 -63.24 -9.85
CA TYR A 350 -49.40 -64.63 -9.42
C TYR A 350 -48.94 -65.74 -10.40
N ILE A 351 -48.25 -65.38 -11.49
CA ILE A 351 -47.62 -66.32 -12.44
C ILE A 351 -46.14 -66.51 -12.11
N LEU A 352 -45.69 -67.77 -12.14
CA LEU A 352 -44.31 -68.17 -11.90
C LEU A 352 -43.51 -68.24 -13.22
N HIS A 353 -42.48 -67.42 -13.36
CA HIS A 353 -41.55 -67.43 -14.48
C HIS A 353 -40.18 -67.92 -14.03
N VAL A 354 -39.62 -68.93 -14.69
CA VAL A 354 -38.29 -69.46 -14.32
C VAL A 354 -37.20 -68.42 -14.58
N LEU A 355 -36.36 -68.16 -13.57
CA LEU A 355 -35.16 -67.33 -13.67
C LEU A 355 -33.92 -68.24 -13.79
N PRO A 356 -33.01 -67.97 -14.74
CA PRO A 356 -31.77 -68.73 -14.86
C PRO A 356 -30.81 -68.42 -13.70
N ILE A 357 -30.20 -69.45 -13.15
CA ILE A 357 -29.11 -69.31 -12.18
C ILE A 357 -27.84 -68.96 -12.97
N THR A 358 -27.22 -67.82 -12.67
CA THR A 358 -26.02 -67.37 -13.41
C THR A 358 -24.77 -68.05 -12.89
N LYS A 359 -24.69 -68.28 -11.58
CA LYS A 359 -23.57 -68.97 -10.93
C LYS A 359 -24.10 -69.80 -9.76
N CYS A 360 -23.64 -71.04 -9.64
CA CYS A 360 -23.91 -71.90 -8.50
C CYS A 360 -22.59 -72.48 -8.02
N GLU A 361 -22.25 -72.26 -6.74
CA GLU A 361 -21.03 -72.77 -6.11
C GLU A 361 -21.37 -73.52 -4.83
N THR A 362 -20.76 -74.69 -4.65
CA THR A 362 -20.81 -75.47 -3.40
C THR A 362 -19.43 -75.54 -2.79
N SER A 363 -19.32 -75.28 -1.48
CA SER A 363 -18.04 -75.43 -0.77
C SER A 363 -17.57 -76.89 -0.76
N HIS A 364 -16.26 -77.13 -0.59
CA HIS A 364 -15.65 -78.47 -0.60
C HIS A 364 -16.25 -79.45 0.43
N ASN A 365 -16.88 -78.95 1.50
CA ASN A 365 -17.56 -79.77 2.51
C ASN A 365 -19.09 -79.78 2.37
N SER A 366 -19.61 -79.27 1.25
CA SER A 366 -21.04 -79.06 0.97
C SER A 366 -21.79 -78.22 2.02
N SER A 367 -21.07 -77.54 2.91
CA SER A 367 -21.67 -76.79 4.02
C SER A 367 -22.27 -75.46 3.58
N ILE A 368 -21.85 -74.92 2.44
CA ILE A 368 -22.34 -73.64 1.91
C ILE A 368 -22.71 -73.82 0.45
N LEU A 369 -23.94 -73.47 0.10
CA LEU A 369 -24.45 -73.38 -1.27
C LEU A 369 -24.66 -71.90 -1.60
N SER A 370 -23.90 -71.37 -2.56
CA SER A 370 -23.99 -69.99 -3.04
C SER A 370 -24.66 -69.94 -4.41
N LEU A 371 -25.74 -69.17 -4.51
CA LEU A 371 -26.48 -68.91 -5.74
C LEU A 371 -26.32 -67.44 -6.13
N THR A 372 -25.97 -67.19 -7.38
CA THR A 372 -26.01 -65.85 -7.98
C THR A 372 -27.05 -65.85 -9.11
N ILE A 373 -27.89 -64.82 -9.12
CA ILE A 373 -29.05 -64.71 -10.03
C ILE A 373 -29.07 -63.29 -10.59
N ALA A 374 -29.14 -63.15 -11.91
CA ALA A 374 -29.34 -61.83 -12.53
C ALA A 374 -30.81 -61.42 -12.41
N LEU A 375 -31.06 -60.23 -11.87
CA LEU A 375 -32.41 -59.70 -11.70
C LEU A 375 -32.84 -58.91 -12.95
N PRO A 376 -34.02 -59.21 -13.53
CA PRO A 376 -34.53 -58.48 -14.69
C PRO A 376 -35.13 -57.11 -14.34
N ALA A 377 -35.40 -56.86 -13.06
CA ALA A 377 -35.98 -55.62 -12.56
C ALA A 377 -35.47 -55.35 -11.14
N GLN A 378 -35.45 -54.07 -10.77
CA GLN A 378 -35.05 -53.61 -9.43
C GLN A 378 -36.12 -53.94 -8.36
N GLU A 379 -37.39 -53.99 -8.76
CA GLU A 379 -38.50 -54.41 -7.92
C GLU A 379 -39.01 -55.76 -8.40
N ILE A 380 -38.89 -56.77 -7.55
CA ILE A 380 -39.16 -58.16 -7.95
C ILE A 380 -39.44 -59.03 -6.72
N THR A 381 -40.39 -59.96 -6.88
CA THR A 381 -40.59 -61.05 -5.93
C THR A 381 -40.06 -62.34 -6.53
N ILE A 382 -39.22 -63.05 -5.77
CA ILE A 382 -38.53 -64.26 -6.19
C ILE A 382 -38.88 -65.37 -5.23
N GLN A 383 -39.15 -66.55 -5.76
CA GLN A 383 -39.38 -67.77 -5.01
C GLN A 383 -38.33 -68.80 -5.42
N ILE A 384 -37.57 -69.27 -4.43
CA ILE A 384 -36.54 -70.29 -4.60
C ILE A 384 -37.08 -71.58 -4.01
N ILE A 385 -37.11 -72.64 -4.81
CA ILE A 385 -37.58 -73.95 -4.40
C ILE A 385 -36.38 -74.89 -4.26
N LEU A 386 -36.15 -75.33 -3.02
CA LEU A 386 -35.16 -76.34 -2.66
C LEU A 386 -35.87 -77.71 -2.59
N PRO A 387 -35.54 -78.67 -3.47
CA PRO A 387 -36.22 -79.96 -3.52
C PRO A 387 -35.69 -80.91 -2.44
N GLY A 388 -36.58 -81.46 -1.62
CA GLY A 388 -36.26 -82.45 -0.58
C GLY A 388 -36.43 -81.94 0.85
N VAL A 389 -36.11 -82.81 1.81
CA VAL A 389 -36.31 -82.57 3.25
C VAL A 389 -35.02 -82.22 4.00
N ARG A 390 -34.00 -81.71 3.29
CA ARG A 390 -32.71 -81.33 3.90
C ARG A 390 -32.86 -80.04 4.69
N THR A 391 -32.04 -79.85 5.72
CA THR A 391 -32.06 -78.68 6.60
C THR A 391 -31.11 -77.60 6.12
N VAL A 392 -31.39 -76.37 6.54
CA VAL A 392 -30.54 -75.19 6.31
C VAL A 392 -30.39 -74.50 7.66
N GLY A 393 -29.16 -74.32 8.13
CA GLY A 393 -28.89 -73.70 9.43
C GLY A 393 -29.00 -72.17 9.41
N ALA A 394 -28.50 -71.52 8.36
CA ALA A 394 -28.58 -70.07 8.20
C ALA A 394 -28.65 -69.67 6.72
N ILE A 395 -29.08 -68.43 6.45
CA ILE A 395 -29.17 -67.90 5.09
C ILE A 395 -28.57 -66.50 5.03
N ARG A 396 -27.73 -66.24 4.04
CA ARG A 396 -27.19 -64.92 3.74
C ARG A 396 -27.79 -64.44 2.42
N ILE A 397 -28.33 -63.24 2.42
CA ILE A 397 -28.96 -62.62 1.24
C ILE A 397 -28.26 -61.29 0.98
N GLY A 398 -27.82 -61.06 -0.26
CA GLY A 398 -27.17 -59.82 -0.66
C GLY A 398 -27.45 -59.43 -2.10
N LEU A 399 -27.21 -58.16 -2.42
CA LEU A 399 -27.26 -57.65 -3.79
C LEU A 399 -25.90 -57.13 -4.20
N ILE A 400 -25.56 -57.39 -5.46
CA ILE A 400 -24.34 -56.94 -6.10
C ILE A 400 -24.72 -56.17 -7.38
N GLY A 401 -24.05 -55.05 -7.64
CA GLY A 401 -24.24 -54.24 -8.84
C GLY A 401 -22.95 -53.49 -9.20
N PRO A 402 -22.54 -53.46 -10.47
CA PRO A 402 -21.30 -52.79 -10.87
C PRO A 402 -21.40 -51.27 -10.71
N SER A 403 -20.27 -50.61 -10.48
CA SER A 403 -20.17 -49.16 -10.57
C SER A 403 -20.28 -48.70 -12.02
N ASN A 404 -20.74 -47.47 -12.22
CA ASN A 404 -20.82 -46.86 -13.55
C ASN A 404 -20.53 -45.37 -13.45
N SER A 405 -19.86 -44.78 -14.43
CA SER A 405 -19.56 -43.35 -14.43
C SER A 405 -19.95 -42.74 -15.77
N SER A 406 -20.50 -41.53 -15.72
CA SER A 406 -20.73 -40.74 -16.93
C SER A 406 -19.38 -40.37 -17.58
N GLN A 407 -19.34 -40.27 -18.91
CA GLN A 407 -18.14 -39.87 -19.66
C GLN A 407 -17.52 -38.53 -19.19
N ASP A 408 -18.35 -37.62 -18.68
CA ASP A 408 -17.92 -36.30 -18.17
C ASP A 408 -17.40 -36.33 -16.72
N GLY A 409 -17.43 -37.48 -16.04
CA GLY A 409 -17.06 -37.61 -14.61
C GLY A 409 -17.98 -36.89 -13.62
N ARG A 410 -19.05 -36.25 -14.09
CA ARG A 410 -19.98 -35.46 -13.25
C ARG A 410 -20.97 -36.31 -12.47
N TYR A 411 -21.35 -37.46 -13.00
CA TYR A 411 -22.26 -38.40 -12.35
C TYR A 411 -21.53 -39.73 -12.16
N THR A 412 -21.39 -40.13 -10.90
CA THR A 412 -20.73 -41.39 -10.52
C THR A 412 -21.70 -42.27 -9.75
N LEU A 413 -21.98 -43.45 -10.29
CA LEU A 413 -22.72 -44.49 -9.61
C LEU A 413 -21.73 -45.43 -8.93
N LEU A 414 -21.84 -45.53 -7.60
CA LEU A 414 -20.99 -46.40 -6.81
C LEU A 414 -21.42 -47.86 -6.95
N GLU A 415 -20.48 -48.77 -6.70
CA GLU A 415 -20.79 -50.20 -6.68
C GLU A 415 -21.78 -50.52 -5.57
N LEU A 416 -22.69 -51.44 -5.88
CA LEU A 416 -23.59 -52.01 -4.91
C LEU A 416 -23.00 -53.33 -4.43
N ASN A 417 -22.67 -53.43 -3.16
CA ASN A 417 -22.23 -54.69 -2.56
C ASN A 417 -22.62 -54.73 -1.09
N PHE A 418 -23.78 -55.31 -0.81
CA PHE A 418 -24.19 -55.54 0.57
C PHE A 418 -24.71 -56.97 0.71
N ALA A 419 -24.64 -57.51 1.93
CA ALA A 419 -25.25 -58.79 2.26
C ALA A 419 -25.56 -58.85 3.76
N SER A 420 -26.72 -59.37 4.11
CA SER A 420 -27.12 -59.63 5.50
C SER A 420 -27.24 -61.13 5.75
N THR A 421 -26.80 -61.58 6.92
CA THR A 421 -26.87 -62.98 7.34
C THR A 421 -27.95 -63.15 8.39
N PHE A 422 -28.90 -64.04 8.13
CA PHE A 422 -29.97 -64.42 9.03
C PHE A 422 -29.62 -65.76 9.69
N ILE A 423 -29.53 -65.73 11.02
CA ILE A 423 -29.15 -66.86 11.87
C ILE A 423 -30.31 -67.13 12.83
N PRO A 424 -30.59 -68.40 13.18
CA PRO A 424 -31.59 -68.75 14.19
C PRO A 424 -31.26 -68.15 15.56
N LEU A 425 -32.31 -67.90 16.35
CA LEU A 425 -32.20 -67.39 17.73
C LEU A 425 -31.75 -68.48 18.72
N LEU A 426 -32.01 -69.74 18.40
CA LEU A 426 -31.71 -70.91 19.23
C LEU A 426 -30.91 -71.94 18.42
N VAL A 427 -30.04 -72.70 19.09
CA VAL A 427 -29.11 -73.65 18.45
C VAL A 427 -29.81 -74.79 17.69
N ASP A 428 -31.04 -75.14 18.09
CA ASP A 428 -31.80 -76.27 17.52
C ASP A 428 -32.85 -75.87 16.47
N GLN A 429 -32.69 -74.69 15.86
CA GLN A 429 -33.60 -74.19 14.84
C GLN A 429 -32.98 -74.23 13.44
N VAL A 430 -33.82 -74.58 12.46
CA VAL A 430 -33.49 -74.65 11.04
C VAL A 430 -34.46 -73.78 10.24
N LEU A 431 -34.07 -73.39 9.03
CA LEU A 431 -34.92 -72.58 8.16
C LEU A 431 -36.29 -73.24 7.94
N ALA A 432 -37.37 -72.49 8.11
CA ALA A 432 -38.71 -72.97 7.88
C ALA A 432 -38.95 -73.33 6.41
N ARG A 433 -39.80 -74.33 6.15
CA ARG A 433 -40.15 -74.78 4.78
C ARG A 433 -40.82 -73.71 3.92
N SER A 434 -41.26 -72.61 4.52
CA SER A 434 -41.77 -71.43 3.84
C SER A 434 -41.25 -70.22 4.59
N SER A 435 -40.26 -69.53 4.04
CA SER A 435 -39.66 -68.35 4.65
C SER A 435 -39.83 -67.14 3.73
N LEU A 436 -40.11 -65.98 4.31
CA LEU A 436 -40.24 -64.72 3.58
C LEU A 436 -39.18 -63.74 4.07
N PHE A 437 -38.45 -63.17 3.12
CA PHE A 437 -37.47 -62.11 3.34
C PHE A 437 -37.89 -60.88 2.54
N SER A 438 -37.96 -59.72 3.19
CA SER A 438 -38.21 -58.44 2.55
C SER A 438 -36.92 -57.62 2.52
N LEU A 439 -36.59 -57.14 1.33
CA LEU A 439 -35.48 -56.24 1.06
C LEU A 439 -36.05 -54.94 0.53
N GLN A 440 -35.79 -53.84 1.22
CA GLN A 440 -36.19 -52.52 0.78
C GLN A 440 -34.94 -51.72 0.37
N LEU A 441 -34.97 -51.18 -0.85
CA LEU A 441 -33.91 -50.41 -1.46
C LEU A 441 -34.21 -48.92 -1.39
N THR A 442 -33.29 -48.17 -0.80
CA THR A 442 -33.34 -46.71 -0.74
C THR A 442 -32.22 -46.13 -1.59
N SER A 443 -32.56 -45.28 -2.56
CA SER A 443 -31.56 -44.53 -3.31
C SER A 443 -31.03 -43.36 -2.48
N ILE A 444 -29.70 -43.23 -2.41
CA ILE A 444 -29.00 -42.12 -1.77
C ILE A 444 -28.25 -41.36 -2.87
N ILE A 445 -28.49 -40.05 -2.95
CA ILE A 445 -27.84 -39.18 -3.92
C ILE A 445 -27.07 -38.10 -3.14
N ASN A 446 -25.76 -38.09 -3.31
CA ASN A 446 -24.90 -37.03 -2.82
C ASN A 446 -24.73 -35.99 -3.93
N LYS A 447 -24.95 -34.72 -3.59
CA LYS A 447 -24.69 -33.56 -4.45
C LYS A 447 -23.53 -32.77 -3.85
N THR A 448 -22.46 -32.63 -4.60
CA THR A 448 -21.25 -31.91 -4.23
C THR A 448 -21.16 -30.62 -5.04
N ALA A 449 -21.30 -29.48 -4.36
CA ALA A 449 -21.15 -28.17 -4.99
C ALA A 449 -19.66 -27.85 -5.19
N SER A 450 -19.33 -27.25 -6.34
CA SER A 450 -17.96 -26.83 -6.61
C SER A 450 -17.56 -25.59 -5.79
N LEU A 451 -16.26 -25.42 -5.57
CA LEU A 451 -15.72 -24.23 -4.91
C LEU A 451 -15.77 -23.00 -5.83
N SER A 452 -15.58 -23.18 -7.14
CA SER A 452 -15.63 -22.09 -8.11
C SER A 452 -17.07 -21.75 -8.48
N VAL A 453 -17.33 -20.46 -8.71
CA VAL A 453 -18.66 -19.95 -9.10
C VAL A 453 -19.13 -20.57 -10.43
N ASP A 454 -18.19 -20.89 -11.32
CA ASP A 454 -18.43 -21.55 -12.61
C ASP A 454 -18.24 -23.07 -12.55
N GLY A 455 -17.91 -23.60 -11.38
CA GLY A 455 -17.59 -25.00 -11.18
C GLY A 455 -18.84 -25.87 -11.25
N LEU A 456 -18.73 -26.95 -11.99
CA LEU A 456 -19.85 -27.87 -12.21
C LEU A 456 -20.07 -28.71 -10.97
N THR A 457 -21.33 -28.80 -10.53
CA THR A 457 -21.72 -29.66 -9.42
C THR A 457 -21.57 -31.13 -9.81
N THR A 458 -20.91 -31.91 -8.98
CA THR A 458 -20.79 -33.36 -9.16
C THR A 458 -21.87 -34.08 -8.35
N PHE A 459 -22.26 -35.26 -8.81
CA PHE A 459 -23.28 -36.08 -8.19
C PHE A 459 -22.75 -37.50 -8.03
N SER A 460 -22.95 -38.09 -6.86
CA SER A 460 -22.73 -39.52 -6.65
C SER A 460 -23.99 -40.22 -6.15
N GLY A 461 -24.23 -41.44 -6.65
CA GLY A 461 -25.40 -42.25 -6.33
C GLY A 461 -24.99 -43.59 -5.73
N ILE A 462 -25.70 -44.03 -4.69
CA ILE A 462 -25.54 -45.34 -4.07
C ILE A 462 -26.89 -45.89 -3.62
N TRP A 463 -27.05 -47.21 -3.68
CA TRP A 463 -28.19 -47.89 -3.09
C TRP A 463 -27.86 -48.34 -1.67
N SER A 464 -28.77 -48.07 -0.74
CA SER A 464 -28.75 -48.61 0.61
C SER A 464 -29.89 -49.60 0.78
N SER A 465 -29.64 -50.69 1.53
CA SER A 465 -30.67 -51.68 1.84
C SER A 465 -31.07 -51.67 3.31
N SER A 466 -32.34 -51.92 3.53
CA SER A 466 -32.88 -52.38 4.81
C SER A 466 -33.52 -53.75 4.62
N TYR A 467 -33.25 -54.65 5.56
CA TYR A 467 -33.80 -56.00 5.57
C TYR A 467 -34.87 -56.11 6.64
N ASP A 468 -35.98 -56.73 6.29
CA ASP A 468 -37.01 -57.11 7.23
C ASP A 468 -37.30 -58.60 7.10
N ALA A 469 -37.09 -59.32 8.20
CA ALA A 469 -37.33 -60.74 8.32
C ALA A 469 -37.72 -61.07 9.75
N ASN A 470 -38.90 -61.68 9.92
CA ASN A 470 -39.34 -62.16 11.23
C ASN A 470 -38.60 -63.45 11.59
N THR A 471 -37.51 -63.32 12.34
CA THR A 471 -36.64 -64.45 12.73
C THR A 471 -37.38 -65.56 13.48
N GLY A 472 -38.47 -65.24 14.17
CA GLY A 472 -39.30 -66.22 14.89
C GLY A 472 -40.18 -67.09 13.99
N GLU A 473 -40.50 -66.62 12.77
CA GLU A 473 -41.28 -67.37 11.78
C GLU A 473 -40.40 -68.00 10.69
N THR A 474 -39.24 -67.40 10.41
CA THR A 474 -38.30 -67.92 9.41
C THR A 474 -37.50 -69.13 9.90
N PHE A 475 -37.37 -69.34 11.22
CA PHE A 475 -36.65 -70.48 11.79
C PHE A 475 -37.56 -71.30 12.71
N ASN A 476 -37.62 -72.61 12.48
CA ASN A 476 -38.42 -73.56 13.26
C ASN A 476 -37.52 -74.58 13.94
N THR A 477 -37.95 -75.09 15.10
CA THR A 477 -37.27 -76.22 15.74
C THR A 477 -37.32 -77.45 14.84
N GLU A 478 -36.27 -78.27 14.88
CA GLU A 478 -36.15 -79.47 14.04
C GLU A 478 -37.35 -80.43 14.20
N ASN A 479 -37.89 -80.55 15.42
CA ASN A 479 -39.11 -81.32 15.70
C ASN A 479 -40.31 -80.80 14.89
N ARG A 480 -40.54 -79.48 14.85
CA ARG A 480 -41.62 -78.90 14.02
C ARG A 480 -41.32 -79.01 12.53
N TYR A 481 -40.04 -78.96 12.13
CA TYR A 481 -39.63 -79.08 10.74
C TYR A 481 -39.99 -80.44 10.12
N THR A 482 -39.90 -81.53 10.90
CA THR A 482 -40.22 -82.89 10.45
C THR A 482 -41.73 -83.18 10.38
N PHE A 483 -42.57 -82.46 11.13
CA PHE A 483 -44.04 -82.62 11.11
C PHE A 483 -44.70 -82.14 9.81
N PHE A 484 -44.06 -81.28 9.01
CA PHE A 484 -44.65 -80.79 7.77
C PHE A 484 -44.64 -81.89 6.68
N LYS A 485 -45.76 -82.05 5.96
CA LYS A 485 -45.88 -83.00 4.83
C LYS A 485 -45.26 -82.52 3.51
N ARG A 486 -44.79 -81.27 3.42
CA ARG A 486 -44.28 -80.67 2.18
C ARG A 486 -42.86 -81.15 1.83
N THR A 487 -42.64 -81.82 0.71
CA THR A 487 -41.31 -82.33 0.31
C THR A 487 -40.33 -81.29 -0.22
N GLN A 488 -40.58 -79.99 0.00
CA GLN A 488 -39.78 -78.90 -0.53
C GLN A 488 -39.74 -77.70 0.44
N THR A 489 -38.64 -76.96 0.39
CA THR A 489 -38.44 -75.70 1.13
C THR A 489 -38.52 -74.54 0.14
N SER A 490 -39.45 -73.61 0.40
CA SER A 490 -39.67 -72.40 -0.39
C SER A 490 -39.10 -71.19 0.33
N VAL A 491 -38.22 -70.45 -0.33
CA VAL A 491 -37.67 -69.18 0.15
C VAL A 491 -38.15 -68.07 -0.75
N ASN A 492 -38.95 -67.17 -0.19
CA ASN A 492 -39.50 -66.04 -0.90
C ASN A 492 -38.68 -64.79 -0.54
N VAL A 493 -38.17 -64.09 -1.54
CA VAL A 493 -37.45 -62.83 -1.38
C VAL A 493 -38.21 -61.76 -2.15
N THR A 494 -38.68 -60.75 -1.43
CA THR A 494 -39.38 -59.58 -1.99
C THR A 494 -38.43 -58.41 -1.99
N ILE A 495 -38.17 -57.82 -3.15
CA ILE A 495 -37.31 -56.64 -3.31
C ILE A 495 -38.21 -55.48 -3.73
N THR A 496 -38.22 -54.43 -2.93
CA THR A 496 -39.03 -53.23 -3.13
C THR A 496 -38.17 -51.97 -3.09
N LYS A 497 -38.60 -50.90 -3.76
CA LYS A 497 -37.93 -49.60 -3.70
C LYS A 497 -38.72 -48.63 -2.83
N THR A 498 -38.04 -47.73 -2.13
CA THR A 498 -38.70 -46.64 -1.41
C THR A 498 -39.28 -45.60 -2.37
N ILE A 499 -40.40 -44.98 -1.99
CA ILE A 499 -41.01 -43.85 -2.74
C ILE A 499 -40.24 -42.52 -2.62
N PHE A 500 -39.19 -42.50 -1.79
CA PHE A 500 -38.33 -41.36 -1.53
C PHE A 500 -36.87 -41.74 -1.75
N TYR A 501 -36.04 -40.73 -1.97
CA TYR A 501 -34.59 -40.84 -1.99
C TYR A 501 -34.00 -39.98 -0.89
N ILE A 502 -32.81 -40.34 -0.42
CA ILE A 502 -32.08 -39.55 0.55
C ILE A 502 -31.15 -38.62 -0.21
N SER A 503 -31.37 -37.31 -0.06
CA SER A 503 -30.49 -36.29 -0.63
C SER A 503 -29.49 -35.84 0.43
N ASN A 504 -28.20 -35.88 0.06
CA ASN A 504 -27.13 -35.33 0.87
C ASN A 504 -26.46 -34.20 0.09
N ILE A 505 -26.54 -32.98 0.62
CA ILE A 505 -26.00 -31.78 -0.04
C ILE A 505 -24.74 -31.35 0.70
N GLN A 506 -23.62 -31.41 -0.01
CA GLN A 506 -22.33 -30.95 0.47
C GLN A 506 -21.98 -29.63 -0.22
N GLU A 507 -21.82 -28.59 0.60
CA GLU A 507 -21.36 -27.27 0.16
C GLU A 507 -19.99 -26.96 0.76
N PRO A 508 -19.13 -26.22 0.05
CA PRO A 508 -17.87 -25.75 0.62
C PRO A 508 -18.13 -24.86 1.84
N ILE A 509 -17.36 -25.06 2.92
CA ILE A 509 -17.51 -24.30 4.18
C ILE A 509 -17.33 -22.80 3.96
N ALA A 510 -16.43 -22.40 3.04
CA ALA A 510 -16.23 -21.02 2.64
C ALA A 510 -16.34 -20.91 1.12
N ARG A 511 -17.18 -19.99 0.65
CA ARG A 511 -17.24 -19.64 -0.79
C ARG A 511 -16.00 -18.84 -1.18
N GLN A 512 -15.62 -18.89 -2.46
CA GLN A 512 -14.49 -18.11 -2.97
C GLN A 512 -14.61 -16.61 -2.63
N THR A 513 -15.82 -16.05 -2.70
CA THR A 513 -16.10 -14.66 -2.31
C THR A 513 -15.84 -14.39 -0.82
N GLU A 514 -16.13 -15.34 0.05
CA GLU A 514 -15.87 -15.22 1.49
C GLU A 514 -14.37 -15.31 1.78
N ILE A 515 -13.64 -16.19 1.09
CA ILE A 515 -12.18 -16.29 1.18
C ILE A 515 -11.54 -14.95 0.78
N ILE A 516 -11.98 -14.39 -0.35
CA ILE A 516 -11.51 -13.07 -0.82
C ILE A 516 -11.82 -11.99 0.21
N PHE A 517 -13.05 -11.94 0.73
CA PHE A 517 -13.45 -10.95 1.73
C PHE A 517 -12.65 -11.06 3.04
N ARG A 518 -12.41 -12.27 3.54
CA ARG A 518 -11.59 -12.51 4.75
C ARG A 518 -10.12 -12.14 4.51
N ASN A 519 -9.58 -12.42 3.33
CA ASN A 519 -8.24 -11.96 2.95
C ASN A 519 -8.17 -10.42 2.93
N PHE A 520 -9.16 -9.73 2.38
CA PHE A 520 -9.22 -8.26 2.40
C PHE A 520 -9.27 -7.70 3.81
N LEU A 521 -10.11 -8.26 4.69
CA LEU A 521 -10.18 -7.85 6.09
C LEU A 521 -8.84 -8.06 6.82
N PHE A 522 -8.18 -9.20 6.59
CA PHE A 522 -6.87 -9.47 7.17
C PHE A 522 -5.80 -8.47 6.70
N VAL A 523 -5.78 -8.15 5.40
CA VAL A 523 -4.87 -7.14 4.82
C VAL A 523 -5.12 -5.75 5.44
N ILE A 524 -6.38 -5.35 5.63
CA ILE A 524 -6.74 -4.09 6.29
C ILE A 524 -6.24 -4.08 7.74
N LEU A 525 -6.43 -5.16 8.49
CA LEU A 525 -5.98 -5.27 9.88
C LEU A 525 -4.45 -5.18 9.98
N VAL A 526 -3.71 -5.80 9.05
CA VAL A 526 -2.25 -5.69 8.98
C VAL A 526 -1.84 -4.25 8.68
N LEU A 527 -2.50 -3.56 7.75
CA LEU A 527 -2.28 -2.14 7.46
C LEU A 527 -2.53 -1.25 8.68
N GLU A 528 -3.63 -1.47 9.39
CA GLU A 528 -3.94 -0.75 10.63
C GLU A 528 -2.89 -0.99 11.72
N ALA A 529 -2.43 -2.24 11.87
CA ALA A 529 -1.36 -2.57 12.81
C ALA A 529 -0.04 -1.86 12.47
N PHE A 530 0.34 -1.79 11.18
CA PHE A 530 1.51 -1.01 10.74
C PHE A 530 1.32 0.49 10.97
N GLY A 531 0.13 1.03 10.69
CA GLY A 531 -0.20 2.43 10.97
C GLY A 531 -0.11 2.77 12.45
N LEU A 532 -0.63 1.89 13.32
CA LEU A 532 -0.57 2.03 14.76
C LEU A 532 0.87 1.88 15.28
N LEU A 533 1.65 0.93 14.76
CA LEU A 533 3.08 0.79 15.08
C LEU A 533 3.86 2.06 14.72
N PHE A 534 3.63 2.61 13.52
CA PHE A 534 4.26 3.87 13.09
C PHE A 534 3.90 5.02 14.03
N LEU A 535 2.63 5.10 14.45
CA LEU A 535 2.13 6.12 15.36
C LEU A 535 2.77 5.97 16.75
N ILE A 536 2.94 4.75 17.27
CA ILE A 536 3.68 4.46 18.51
C ILE A 536 5.16 4.89 18.37
N VAL A 537 5.83 4.51 17.28
CA VAL A 537 7.24 4.87 17.05
C VAL A 537 7.40 6.39 17.03
N LYS A 538 6.50 7.11 16.36
CA LYS A 538 6.57 8.56 16.22
C LYS A 538 6.20 9.31 17.50
N LEU A 539 5.15 8.90 18.20
CA LEU A 539 4.64 9.62 19.38
C LEU A 539 5.29 9.21 20.70
N LEU A 540 5.75 7.96 20.84
CA LEU A 540 6.35 7.46 22.08
C LEU A 540 7.86 7.33 21.96
N ILE A 541 8.35 6.65 20.93
CA ILE A 541 9.78 6.31 20.84
C ILE A 541 10.62 7.51 20.43
N SER A 542 10.22 8.25 19.38
CA SER A 542 10.96 9.43 18.91
C SER A 542 11.18 10.50 20.00
N PRO A 543 10.17 10.92 20.78
CA PRO A 543 10.40 11.88 21.87
C PRO A 543 11.17 11.28 23.06
N MET A 544 11.02 9.98 23.35
CA MET A 544 11.88 9.32 24.37
C MET A 544 13.34 9.32 23.95
N PHE A 545 13.61 9.02 22.67
CA PHE A 545 14.97 8.97 22.14
C PHE A 545 15.60 10.36 22.12
N ARG A 546 14.85 11.40 21.71
CA ARG A 546 15.29 12.81 21.84
C ARG A 546 15.61 13.17 23.29
N ARG A 547 14.74 12.82 24.25
CA ARG A 547 15.00 13.06 25.68
C ARG A 547 16.22 12.30 26.22
N LEU A 548 16.49 11.10 25.72
CA LEU A 548 17.67 10.32 26.07
C LEU A 548 18.95 10.96 25.51
N ILE A 549 18.93 11.42 24.25
CA ILE A 549 20.05 12.16 23.63
C ILE A 549 20.32 13.47 24.39
N ASP A 550 19.28 14.24 24.70
CA ASP A 550 19.43 15.50 25.45
C ASP A 550 20.02 15.27 26.86
N ARG A 551 19.66 14.16 27.51
CA ARG A 551 20.26 13.77 28.81
C ARG A 551 21.71 13.32 28.67
N TRP A 552 22.05 12.63 27.58
CA TRP A 552 23.42 12.21 27.29
C TRP A 552 24.34 13.40 26.96
N GLN A 553 23.84 14.38 26.19
CA GLN A 553 24.58 15.61 25.90
C GLN A 553 24.77 16.49 27.15
N LYS A 554 23.81 16.52 28.07
CA LYS A 554 23.97 17.21 29.35
C LYS A 554 24.98 16.56 30.30
N HIS A 555 25.26 15.27 30.16
CA HIS A 555 26.25 14.57 30.99
C HIS A 555 27.68 14.61 30.45
N THR A 556 27.87 14.99 29.18
CA THR A 556 29.20 15.11 28.55
C THR A 556 29.83 16.51 28.67
N VAL A 557 29.07 17.48 29.18
CA VAL A 557 29.60 18.81 29.57
C VAL A 557 29.60 18.88 31.10
N ALA A 558 30.69 18.47 31.74
CA ALA A 558 30.95 18.73 33.15
C ALA A 558 31.45 20.18 33.34
N PRO A 559 31.16 20.83 34.48
CA PRO A 559 31.55 22.21 34.75
C PRO A 559 33.05 22.29 35.07
N GLU A 560 33.77 23.10 34.30
CA GLU A 560 35.15 23.47 34.60
C GLU A 560 35.14 24.83 35.31
N GLU A 561 35.29 24.84 36.64
CA GLU A 561 36.08 25.83 37.38
C GLU A 561 36.02 25.53 38.89
N ASN A 562 37.17 25.14 39.44
CA ASN A 562 37.74 25.68 40.67
C ASN A 562 38.82 24.74 41.21
N THR A 563 40.09 25.03 40.93
CA THR A 563 41.16 24.81 41.92
C THR A 563 42.46 25.56 41.56
N LYS A 564 42.77 26.57 42.39
CA LYS A 564 44.08 26.84 43.01
C LYS A 564 45.27 27.25 42.12
N THR A 565 45.60 28.53 42.21
CA THR A 565 46.98 29.05 42.22
C THR A 565 47.34 29.50 43.64
N ASN A 566 48.35 28.86 44.21
CA ASN A 566 49.09 29.22 45.42
C ASN A 566 50.55 28.91 45.02
N ASN A 567 51.48 29.86 44.93
CA ASN A 567 52.30 30.35 46.03
C ASN A 567 53.23 31.46 45.46
N HIS A 568 53.29 32.66 46.05
CA HIS A 568 54.18 33.06 47.15
C HIS A 568 55.50 33.66 46.63
N LEU A 569 55.67 34.99 46.73
CA LEU A 569 56.76 35.66 47.48
C LEU A 569 56.62 37.20 47.45
N ASP A 570 56.91 37.76 48.63
CA ASP A 570 57.47 39.07 48.98
C ASP A 570 56.61 40.34 49.07
N ILE A 571 56.31 40.61 50.35
CA ILE A 571 56.24 41.88 51.07
C ILE A 571 57.40 42.82 50.66
N VAL A 572 57.10 44.05 50.22
CA VAL A 572 57.70 45.30 50.78
C VAL A 572 56.71 46.47 50.55
N ASN A 573 56.34 47.14 51.63
CA ASN A 573 55.87 48.52 51.66
C ASN A 573 56.73 49.45 50.78
N VAL A 574 56.15 50.50 50.20
CA VAL A 574 56.62 51.89 50.35
C VAL A 574 55.61 52.83 49.68
N SER A 575 55.25 53.81 50.50
CA SER A 575 54.56 55.08 50.25
C SER A 575 54.80 55.80 48.92
N ASN A 576 53.80 56.60 48.54
CA ASN A 576 53.90 57.97 48.04
C ASN A 576 54.85 58.28 46.87
N ILE A 577 54.29 58.86 45.79
CA ILE A 577 54.61 60.19 45.22
C ILE A 577 54.25 60.22 43.72
N ASN A 578 53.41 61.22 43.40
CA ASN A 578 53.08 61.85 42.11
C ASN A 578 52.30 61.08 41.04
#